data_AF-A0A923L490-F1
#
_entry.id   AF-A0A923L490-F1
#
_cell.length_a   1.000
_cell.length_b   1.000
_cell.length_c   1.000
_cell.angle_alpha   90.00
_cell.angle_beta   90.00
_cell.angle_gamma   90.00
#
_symmetry.space_group_name_H-M   'P 1'
#
loop_
_entity.id
_entity.type
_entity.pdbx_description
1 polymer ?
#
loop_
_entity_poly.entity_id
_entity_poly.type
_entity_poly.pdbx_seq_one_letter_code
_entity_poly.pdbx_strand_id
1 'polypeptide(L)'
;MYFLQKSLATVFSALIIGLLFFDYFFIAFLISLPIFLIAGGICSYIVDVYLLEKLKISSLLQEYFLSIIVYTLGGIVTMFIFSFSQGSISSSTILPTVLIGIVPAFIYFHLSFLFSLVISRKTKIID
;
A
#
# COMPACT_ATOMS: atom_id res chain seq x y z
N MET A 1 -18.35 -1.19 0.47
CA MET A 1 -17.50 -0.25 -0.30
C MET A 1 -16.02 -0.36 0.00
N TYR A 2 -15.62 -0.51 1.27
CA TYR A 2 -14.22 -0.70 1.68
C TYR A 2 -13.43 -1.71 0.82
N PHE A 3 -13.92 -2.95 0.71
CA PHE A 3 -13.27 -3.99 -0.10
C PHE A 3 -13.07 -3.62 -1.58
N LEU A 4 -14.02 -2.90 -2.17
CA LEU A 4 -13.93 -2.47 -3.57
C LEU A 4 -12.88 -1.36 -3.75
N GLN A 5 -12.76 -0.43 -2.80
CA GLN A 5 -11.70 0.58 -2.83
C GLN A 5 -10.32 -0.06 -2.74
N LYS A 6 -10.14 -1.01 -1.81
CA LYS A 6 -8.85 -1.69 -1.61
C LYS A 6 -8.49 -2.59 -2.78
N SER A 7 -9.46 -3.33 -3.36
CA SER A 7 -9.19 -4.15 -4.54
C SER A 7 -8.81 -3.31 -5.76
N LEU A 8 -9.46 -2.15 -5.98
CA LEU A 8 -9.06 -1.21 -7.01
C LEU A 8 -7.65 -0.66 -6.75
N ALA A 9 -7.35 -0.24 -5.51
CA ALA A 9 -6.02 0.24 -5.16
C ALA A 9 -4.94 -0.81 -5.45
N THR A 10 -5.19 -2.08 -5.11
CA THR A 10 -4.31 -3.21 -5.44
C THR A 10 -4.06 -3.32 -6.94
N VAL A 11 -5.12 -3.39 -7.75
CA VAL A 11 -5.01 -3.59 -9.20
C VAL A 11 -4.29 -2.42 -9.87
N PHE A 12 -4.65 -1.18 -9.51
CA PHE A 12 -4.00 0.01 -10.07
C PHE A 12 -2.54 0.14 -9.63
N SER A 13 -2.22 -0.22 -8.39
CA SER A 13 -0.84 -0.22 -7.90
C SER A 13 0.02 -1.26 -8.64
N ALA A 14 -0.50 -2.47 -8.82
CA ALA A 14 0.16 -3.51 -9.60
C ALA A 14 0.36 -3.08 -11.06
N LEU A 15 -0.62 -2.38 -11.64
CA LEU A 15 -0.53 -1.84 -13.00
C LEU A 15 0.56 -0.76 -13.11
N ILE A 16 0.65 0.17 -12.14
CA ILE A 16 1.71 1.18 -12.10
C ILE A 16 3.09 0.52 -11.99
N ILE A 17 3.25 -0.48 -11.12
CA ILE A 17 4.50 -1.23 -11.01
C ILE A 17 4.82 -1.95 -12.32
N GLY A 18 3.84 -2.62 -12.93
CA GLY A 18 4.00 -3.25 -14.24
C GLY A 18 4.49 -2.26 -15.31
N LEU A 19 3.89 -1.07 -15.37
CA LEU A 19 4.28 -0.03 -16.34
C LEU A 19 5.69 0.53 -16.10
N LEU A 20 6.15 0.61 -14.85
CA LEU A 20 7.52 1.02 -14.53
C LEU A 20 8.55 0.01 -15.05
N PHE A 21 8.18 -1.27 -15.15
CA PHE A 21 9.01 -2.35 -15.69
C PHE A 21 8.45 -2.84 -17.03
N PHE A 22 8.37 -1.95 -18.02
CA PHE A 22 7.72 -2.22 -19.31
C PHE A 22 8.16 -3.55 -19.97
N ASP A 23 9.47 -3.82 -20.02
CA ASP A 23 10.03 -5.04 -20.62
C ASP A 23 9.63 -6.32 -19.87
N TYR A 24 9.25 -6.20 -18.59
CA TYR A 24 8.84 -7.29 -17.72
C TYR A 24 7.41 -7.10 -17.19
N PHE A 25 6.58 -6.34 -17.90
CA PHE A 25 5.27 -5.87 -17.43
C PHE A 25 4.44 -6.99 -16.80
N PHE A 26 4.31 -8.12 -17.51
CA PHE A 26 3.45 -9.22 -17.08
C PHE A 26 3.95 -9.88 -15.79
N ILE A 27 5.27 -10.05 -15.66
CA ILE A 27 5.90 -10.64 -14.47
C ILE A 27 5.78 -9.67 -13.30
N ALA A 28 6.12 -8.39 -13.51
CA ALA A 28 6.03 -7.36 -12.48
C ALA A 28 4.58 -7.18 -11.99
N PHE A 29 3.60 -7.19 -12.89
CA PHE A 29 2.18 -7.15 -12.56
C PHE A 29 1.74 -8.36 -11.72
N LEU A 30 2.04 -9.58 -12.19
CA LEU A 30 1.61 -10.80 -11.50
C LEU A 30 2.26 -11.00 -10.13
N ILE A 31 3.51 -10.57 -9.95
CA ILE A 31 4.20 -10.67 -8.66
C ILE A 31 3.72 -9.58 -7.70
N SER A 32 3.54 -8.34 -8.19
CA SER A 32 3.15 -7.22 -7.33
C SER A 32 1.68 -7.29 -6.87
N LEU A 33 0.79 -7.84 -7.68
CA LEU A 33 -0.63 -7.95 -7.37
C LEU A 33 -0.94 -8.69 -6.06
N PRO A 34 -0.46 -9.92 -5.80
CA PRO A 34 -0.70 -10.61 -4.54
C PRO A 34 -0.01 -9.91 -3.36
N ILE A 35 1.15 -9.28 -3.57
CA ILE A 35 1.85 -8.51 -2.54
C ILE A 35 0.99 -7.32 -2.10
N PHE A 36 0.47 -6.54 -3.04
CA PHE A 36 -0.41 -5.42 -2.74
C PHE A 36 -1.73 -5.86 -2.12
N LEU A 37 -2.28 -7.00 -2.55
CA LEU A 37 -3.53 -7.52 -1.98
C LEU A 37 -3.35 -7.88 -0.50
N ILE A 38 -2.27 -8.60 -0.17
CA ILE A 38 -2.02 -9.10 1.18
C ILE A 38 -1.44 -7.98 2.06
N ALA A 39 -0.27 -7.44 1.71
CA ALA A 39 0.42 -6.45 2.53
C ALA A 39 -0.35 -5.12 2.58
N GLY A 40 -0.86 -4.66 1.43
CA GLY A 40 -1.67 -3.45 1.35
C GLY A 40 -3.01 -3.60 2.08
N GLY A 41 -3.63 -4.78 2.01
CA GLY A 41 -4.83 -5.12 2.77
C GLY A 41 -4.59 -5.11 4.28
N ILE A 42 -3.51 -5.75 4.75
CA ILE A 42 -3.13 -5.77 6.16
C ILE A 42 -2.84 -4.35 6.67
N CYS A 43 -2.05 -3.55 5.94
CA CYS A 43 -1.78 -2.16 6.33
C CYS A 43 -3.05 -1.34 6.39
N SER A 44 -3.95 -1.49 5.40
CA SER A 44 -5.25 -0.82 5.40
C SER A 44 -6.07 -1.18 6.63
N TYR A 45 -6.13 -2.47 6.98
CA TYR A 45 -6.87 -2.92 8.15
C TYR A 45 -6.30 -2.35 9.46
N ILE A 46 -4.97 -2.34 9.61
CA ILE A 46 -4.30 -1.78 10.79
C ILE A 46 -4.59 -0.28 10.92
N VAL A 47 -4.51 0.48 9.83
CA VAL A 47 -4.81 1.91 9.86
C VAL A 47 -6.30 2.14 10.13
N ASP A 48 -7.15 1.64 9.24
CA ASP A 48 -8.54 2.07 9.13
C ASP A 48 -9.39 1.50 10.28
N VAL A 49 -9.17 0.23 10.66
CA VAL A 49 -9.96 -0.45 11.69
C VAL A 49 -9.30 -0.35 13.05
N TYR A 50 -8.00 -0.63 13.15
CA TYR A 50 -7.37 -0.72 14.46
C TYR A 50 -6.95 0.64 15.02
N LEU A 51 -6.24 1.46 14.24
CA LEU A 51 -5.65 2.69 14.76
C LEU A 51 -6.63 3.86 14.78
N LEU A 52 -7.36 4.11 13.68
CA LEU A 52 -8.27 5.26 13.61
C LEU A 52 -9.42 5.15 14.61
N GLU A 53 -10.03 3.98 14.76
CA GLU A 53 -11.10 3.76 15.75
C GLU A 53 -10.59 3.89 17.19
N LYS A 54 -9.41 3.33 17.48
CA LYS A 54 -8.84 3.34 18.83
C LYS A 54 -8.32 4.71 19.27
N LEU A 55 -7.74 5.47 18.34
CA LEU A 55 -7.19 6.80 18.60
C LEU A 55 -8.24 7.92 18.44
N LYS A 56 -9.46 7.59 18.00
CA LYS A 56 -10.56 8.54 17.74
C LYS A 56 -10.12 9.71 16.87
N ILE A 57 -9.30 9.42 15.85
CA ILE A 57 -8.78 10.43 14.94
C ILE A 57 -9.90 10.83 14.00
N SER A 58 -10.33 12.09 14.07
CA SER A 58 -11.36 12.65 13.19
C SER A 58 -10.81 13.58 12.12
N SER A 59 -9.55 14.01 12.24
CA SER A 59 -8.95 14.94 11.30
C SER A 59 -8.26 14.21 10.15
N LEU A 60 -8.64 14.58 8.92
CA LEU A 60 -8.12 13.99 7.68
C LEU A 60 -6.59 14.12 7.57
N LEU A 61 -6.02 15.19 8.10
CA LEU A 61 -4.58 15.43 8.11
C LEU A 61 -3.84 14.47 9.07
N GLN A 62 -4.38 14.23 10.27
CA GLN A 62 -3.79 13.24 11.19
C GLN A 62 -3.92 11.81 10.66
N GLU A 63 -5.07 11.46 10.08
CA GLU A 63 -5.27 10.18 9.40
C GLU A 63 -4.22 9.97 8.31
N TYR A 64 -3.99 10.99 7.47
CA TYR A 64 -3.02 10.93 6.39
C TYR A 64 -1.59 10.67 6.91
N PHE A 65 -1.11 11.45 7.89
CA PHE A 65 0.25 11.26 8.43
C PHE A 65 0.43 9.93 9.15
N LEU A 66 -0.56 9.50 9.93
CA LEU A 66 -0.53 8.20 10.60
C LEU A 66 -0.48 7.08 9.57
N SER A 67 -1.32 7.15 8.54
CA SER A 67 -1.34 6.19 7.44
C SER A 67 0.03 6.11 6.78
N ILE A 68 0.63 7.25 6.40
CA ILE A 68 1.97 7.27 5.81
C ILE A 68 2.97 6.49 6.66
N ILE A 69 3.01 6.72 7.97
CA ILE A 69 3.96 6.04 8.85
C ILE A 69 3.74 4.52 8.81
N VAL A 70 2.49 4.08 8.94
CA VAL A 70 2.15 2.65 8.95
C VAL A 70 2.44 1.99 7.61
N TYR A 71 2.10 2.61 6.48
CA TYR A 71 2.40 2.06 5.16
C TYR A 71 3.91 2.05 4.87
N THR A 72 4.66 3.07 5.32
CA THR A 72 6.12 3.07 5.22
C THR A 72 6.70 1.87 5.94
N LEU A 73 6.31 1.68 7.20
CA LEU A 73 6.77 0.56 8.03
C LEU A 73 6.33 -0.78 7.44
N GLY A 74 5.09 -0.89 6.96
CA GLY A 74 4.56 -2.08 6.31
C GLY A 74 5.33 -2.44 5.05
N GLY A 75 5.68 -1.47 4.21
CA GLY A 75 6.51 -1.67 3.02
C GLY A 75 7.90 -2.17 3.36
N ILE A 76 8.55 -1.56 4.36
CA ILE A 76 9.86 -1.99 4.87
C ILE A 76 9.77 -3.44 5.38
N VAL A 77 8.81 -3.74 6.26
CA VAL A 77 8.63 -5.08 6.83
C VAL A 77 8.38 -6.11 5.74
N THR A 78 7.52 -5.81 4.77
CA THR A 78 7.20 -6.72 3.65
C THR A 78 8.46 -7.05 2.85
N MET A 79 9.27 -6.05 2.51
CA MET A 79 10.52 -6.29 1.77
C MET A 79 11.58 -6.99 2.61
N PHE A 80 11.67 -6.72 3.91
CA PHE A 80 12.56 -7.46 4.80
C PHE A 80 12.18 -8.94 4.87
N ILE A 81 10.90 -9.26 5.03
CA ILE A 81 10.40 -10.65 5.02
C ILE A 81 10.76 -11.33 3.70
N PHE A 82 10.52 -10.66 2.58
CA PHE A 82 10.81 -11.19 1.24
C PHE A 82 12.30 -11.37 0.96
N SER A 83 13.15 -10.44 1.43
CA SER A 83 14.60 -10.55 1.28
C SER A 83 15.20 -11.61 2.20
N PHE A 84 14.64 -11.76 3.41
CA PHE A 84 15.04 -12.79 4.35
C PHE A 84 14.72 -14.18 3.83
N SER A 85 13.55 -14.38 3.22
CA SER A 85 13.17 -15.68 2.64
C SER A 85 14.03 -16.10 1.45
N GLN A 86 14.66 -15.15 0.76
CA GLN A 86 15.62 -15.41 -0.33
C GLN A 86 17.08 -15.52 0.16
N GLY A 87 17.36 -15.29 1.44
CA GLY A 87 18.72 -15.31 1.98
C GLY A 87 19.64 -14.19 1.46
N SER A 88 19.07 -13.11 0.90
CA SER A 88 19.80 -12.10 0.12
C SER A 88 20.18 -10.85 0.91
N ILE A 89 20.33 -10.95 2.24
CA ILE A 89 20.61 -9.80 3.11
C ILE A 89 22.13 -9.61 3.20
N SER A 90 22.66 -8.69 2.40
CA SER A 90 24.02 -8.17 2.53
C SER A 90 23.96 -6.69 2.92
N SER A 91 25.01 -6.18 3.58
CA SER A 91 25.07 -4.76 3.99
C SER A 91 24.96 -3.80 2.79
N SER A 92 25.41 -4.22 1.61
CA SER A 92 25.34 -3.45 0.36
C SER A 92 23.95 -3.34 -0.26
N THR A 93 22.99 -4.20 0.11
CA THR A 93 21.64 -4.23 -0.48
C THR A 93 20.56 -3.62 0.40
N ILE A 94 20.86 -3.26 1.66
CA ILE A 94 19.87 -2.77 2.63
C ILE A 94 19.12 -1.53 2.12
N LEU A 95 19.85 -0.50 1.68
CA LEU A 95 19.23 0.76 1.24
C LEU A 95 18.36 0.58 -0.02
N PRO A 96 18.84 -0.08 -1.10
CA PRO A 96 17.99 -0.42 -2.23
C PRO A 96 16.73 -1.21 -1.85
N THR A 97 16.86 -2.22 -0.98
CA THR A 97 15.74 -3.04 -0.51
C THR A 97 14.69 -2.21 0.24
N VAL A 98 15.13 -1.29 1.09
CA VAL A 98 14.24 -0.38 1.82
C VAL A 98 13.48 0.52 0.84
N LEU A 99 14.16 1.10 -0.15
CA LEU A 99 13.51 1.96 -1.16
C LEU A 99 12.49 1.18 -2.01
N ILE A 100 12.83 -0.04 -2.41
CA ILE A 100 11.93 -0.94 -3.15
C ILE A 100 10.72 -1.34 -2.29
N GLY A 101 10.78 -1.23 -0.96
CA GLY A 101 9.61 -1.44 -0.09
C GLY A 101 8.75 -0.20 0.09
N ILE A 102 9.40 0.95 0.30
CA ILE A 102 8.70 2.20 0.59
C ILE A 102 7.95 2.71 -0.65
N VAL A 103 8.59 2.70 -1.83
CA VAL A 103 8.00 3.30 -3.04
C VAL A 103 6.69 2.60 -3.43
N PRO A 104 6.62 1.26 -3.55
CA PRO A 104 5.36 0.56 -3.82
C PRO A 104 4.31 0.78 -2.72
N ALA A 105 4.72 0.77 -1.45
CA ALA A 105 3.80 1.04 -0.34
C ALA A 105 3.18 2.44 -0.44
N PHE A 106 3.95 3.44 -0.90
CA PHE A 106 3.46 4.80 -1.13
C PHE A 106 2.48 4.85 -2.29
N ILE A 107 2.78 4.16 -3.40
CA ILE A 107 1.86 4.08 -4.54
C ILE A 107 0.51 3.52 -4.09
N TYR A 108 0.53 2.40 -3.37
CA TYR A 108 -0.69 1.79 -2.85
C TYR A 108 -1.43 2.69 -1.87
N PHE A 109 -0.71 3.30 -0.93
CA PHE A 109 -1.30 4.22 0.04
C PHE A 109 -2.04 5.38 -0.65
N HIS A 110 -1.37 6.09 -1.58
CA HIS A 110 -1.97 7.25 -2.23
C HIS A 110 -3.18 6.87 -3.10
N LEU A 111 -3.14 5.73 -3.79
CA LEU A 111 -4.29 5.23 -4.55
C LEU A 111 -5.45 4.83 -3.64
N SER A 112 -5.16 4.13 -2.55
CA SER A 112 -6.15 3.72 -1.55
C SER A 112 -6.84 4.95 -0.92
N PHE A 113 -6.06 5.97 -0.57
CA PHE A 113 -6.56 7.24 -0.03
C PHE A 113 -7.35 8.04 -1.07
N LEU A 114 -6.88 8.11 -2.31
CA LEU A 114 -7.62 8.79 -3.39
C LEU A 114 -8.96 8.11 -3.65
N PHE A 115 -8.99 6.78 -3.71
CA PHE A 115 -10.23 6.03 -3.91
C PHE A 115 -11.17 6.15 -2.73
N SER A 116 -10.68 6.22 -1.49
CA SER A 116 -11.54 6.48 -0.33
C SER A 116 -12.20 7.86 -0.44
N LEU A 117 -11.45 8.89 -0.84
CA LEU A 117 -12.00 10.23 -1.04
C LEU A 117 -13.03 10.31 -2.17
N VAL A 118 -12.72 9.74 -3.34
CA VAL A 118 -13.60 9.80 -4.52
C VAL A 118 -14.89 9.01 -4.30
N ILE A 119 -14.78 7.78 -3.76
CA ILE A 119 -15.93 6.89 -3.60
C ILE A 119 -16.78 7.32 -2.39
N SER A 120 -16.19 7.79 -1.29
CA SER A 120 -16.95 8.29 -0.14
C SER A 120 -17.59 9.66 -0.36
N ARG A 121 -17.06 10.50 -1.27
CA ARG A 121 -17.73 11.76 -1.65
C ARG A 121 -18.94 11.53 -2.56
N LYS A 122 -18.91 10.50 -3.40
CA LYS A 122 -19.99 10.23 -4.36
C LYS A 122 -21.30 9.83 -3.68
N THR A 123 -21.25 9.24 -2.48
CA THR A 123 -22.43 8.86 -1.70
C THR A 123 -23.08 10.02 -0.97
N LYS A 124 -22.32 11.01 -0.48
CA LYS A 124 -22.87 12.21 0.18
C LYS A 124 -23.67 13.16 -0.74
N ILE A 125 -23.63 12.94 -2.05
CA ILE A 125 -24.34 13.76 -3.06
C ILE A 125 -25.66 13.09 -3.48
N ILE A 126 -25.87 11.82 -3.09
CA ILE A 126 -27.02 10.99 -3.53
C ILE A 126 -28.04 10.79 -2.38
N ASP A 127 -27.72 11.23 -1.16
CA ASP A 127 -28.66 11.34 -0.03
C ASP A 127 -29.10 12.81 0.15
#